data_AF-A0A942F7S2-F1
#
_entry.id   AF-A0A942F7S2-F1
#
_cell.length_a   1.000
_cell.length_b   1.000
_cell.length_c   1.000
_cell.angle_alpha   90.00
_cell.angle_beta   90.00
_cell.angle_gamma   90.00
#
_symmetry.space_group_name_H-M   'P 1'
#
loop_
_entity.id
_entity.type
_entity.pdbx_description
1 polymer ?
#
loop_
_entity_poly.entity_id
_entity_poly.type
_entity_poly.pdbx_seq_one_letter_code
_entity_poly.pdbx_strand_id
1 'polypeptide(L)'
;MLITPIDIESLFKRHVNRQTFLDLATLVGQDRFLQMYLPFTEQVVSRLSEIPLSRDAFAGPGGAATAAINAGVLAVKLCDKTIFEPGATAARRMAGDVQYRWLAYCASLATVYLMAVDAVRVELEGGEIYSFASATPLTEVDHPFTVKWSATTKQPVQVSYLLLTELFFAGQFDDLSPPVLGELGASINPTLQSLPNEPPLAKVVRQAIERVIEDDKARSRQVIHASVDSVEAVEAKVEHLEDAGQASGARAAEHVQANVVAGEAKPLKSVEEPSKPSPQALKAAEWIRGLAAMSSLHAEVQVKEDGNIKIGRKALSFGAAATDNYQMLYEAGLVVQKVEGGVVCTARVREAFETAKGDMK
;
A
#
# COMPACT_ATOMS: atom_id res chain seq x y z
N MET A 1 26.75 1.33 8.04
CA MET A 1 26.59 0.03 7.35
C MET A 1 27.59 0.01 6.21
N LEU A 2 28.49 -0.99 6.15
CA LEU A 2 29.41 -1.17 5.01
C LEU A 2 28.64 -1.88 3.90
N ILE A 3 28.74 -1.36 2.67
CA ILE A 3 28.01 -1.82 1.50
C ILE A 3 29.01 -2.04 0.36
N THR A 4 28.90 -3.18 -0.30
CA THR A 4 29.57 -3.44 -1.57
C THR A 4 28.62 -3.02 -2.70
N PRO A 5 29.05 -2.17 -3.65
CA PRO A 5 28.30 -1.87 -4.85
C PRO A 5 27.87 -3.16 -5.54
N ILE A 6 26.62 -3.20 -5.98
CA ILE A 6 26.08 -4.30 -6.78
C ILE A 6 25.44 -3.75 -8.03
N ASP A 7 25.49 -4.54 -9.09
CA ASP A 7 24.87 -4.18 -10.36
C ASP A 7 23.35 -4.12 -10.24
N ILE A 8 22.74 -3.45 -11.21
CA ILE A 8 21.29 -3.21 -11.22
C ILE A 8 20.49 -4.50 -11.33
N GLU A 9 20.95 -5.50 -12.07
CA GLU A 9 20.25 -6.78 -12.19
C GLU A 9 20.20 -7.51 -10.85
N SER A 10 21.32 -7.48 -10.11
CA SER A 10 21.43 -7.99 -8.75
C SER A 10 20.53 -7.24 -7.76
N LEU A 11 20.44 -5.90 -7.85
CA LEU A 11 19.53 -5.11 -7.01
C LEU A 11 18.08 -5.54 -7.21
N PHE A 12 17.65 -5.67 -8.47
CA PHE A 12 16.28 -6.04 -8.78
C PHE A 12 15.98 -7.47 -8.33
N LYS A 13 16.92 -8.41 -8.51
CA LYS A 13 16.77 -9.78 -8.00
C LYS A 13 16.64 -9.85 -6.48
N ARG A 14 17.34 -8.99 -5.75
CA ARG A 14 17.36 -9.00 -4.27
C ARG A 14 16.18 -8.29 -3.64
N HIS A 15 15.86 -7.09 -4.14
CA HIS A 15 15.02 -6.14 -3.41
C HIS A 15 13.69 -5.82 -4.10
N VAL A 16 13.55 -6.23 -5.35
CA VAL A 16 12.36 -5.93 -6.16
C VAL A 16 11.55 -7.20 -6.35
N ASN A 17 10.34 -7.19 -5.83
CA ASN A 17 9.41 -8.29 -6.03
C ASN A 17 8.96 -8.30 -7.49
N ARG A 18 9.28 -9.39 -8.21
CA ARG A 18 8.87 -9.59 -9.62
C ARG A 18 7.36 -9.43 -9.82
N GLN A 19 6.54 -9.83 -8.84
CA GLN A 19 5.09 -9.67 -8.91
C GLN A 19 4.68 -8.19 -8.98
N THR A 20 5.39 -7.30 -8.27
CA THR A 20 5.12 -5.85 -8.30
C THR A 20 5.24 -5.27 -9.71
N PHE A 21 6.19 -5.77 -10.51
CA PHE A 21 6.36 -5.34 -11.89
C PHE A 21 5.38 -5.99 -12.86
N LEU A 22 5.02 -7.25 -12.64
CA LEU A 22 3.95 -7.89 -13.40
C LEU A 22 2.61 -7.16 -13.19
N ASP A 23 2.32 -6.80 -11.94
CA ASP A 23 1.15 -5.99 -11.59
C ASP A 23 1.18 -4.63 -12.30
N LEU A 24 2.32 -3.93 -12.24
CA LEU A 24 2.46 -2.62 -12.88
C LEU A 24 2.32 -2.72 -14.40
N ALA A 25 2.99 -3.68 -15.04
CA ALA A 25 2.91 -3.91 -16.48
C ALA A 25 1.49 -4.27 -16.94
N THR A 26 0.75 -5.03 -16.12
CA THR A 26 -0.66 -5.33 -16.37
C THR A 26 -1.52 -4.06 -16.29
N LEU A 27 -1.21 -3.17 -15.34
CA LEU A 27 -1.99 -1.96 -15.08
C LEU A 27 -1.77 -0.86 -16.13
N VAL A 28 -0.52 -0.66 -16.59
CA VAL A 28 -0.16 0.44 -17.50
C VAL A 28 0.02 0.00 -18.96
N GLY A 29 0.01 -1.31 -19.20
CA GLY A 29 0.37 -1.93 -20.48
C GLY A 29 1.86 -2.23 -20.58
N GLN A 30 2.19 -3.41 -21.13
CA GLN A 30 3.56 -3.92 -21.18
C GLN A 30 4.52 -2.97 -21.93
N ASP A 31 4.11 -2.42 -23.06
CA ASP A 31 4.94 -1.53 -23.87
C ASP A 31 5.32 -0.26 -23.11
N ARG A 32 4.34 0.38 -22.45
CA ARG A 32 4.59 1.58 -21.64
C ARG A 32 5.43 1.27 -20.41
N PHE A 33 5.20 0.13 -19.78
CA PHE A 33 6.02 -0.31 -18.67
C PHE A 33 7.50 -0.40 -19.09
N LEU A 34 7.79 -1.07 -20.21
CA LEU A 34 9.16 -1.24 -20.71
C LEU A 34 9.79 0.06 -21.22
N GLN A 35 9.01 0.96 -21.84
CA GLN A 35 9.53 2.18 -22.45
C GLN A 35 9.65 3.36 -21.47
N MET A 36 8.80 3.44 -20.45
CA MET A 36 8.71 4.60 -19.56
C MET A 36 9.00 4.24 -18.11
N TYR A 37 8.29 3.25 -17.56
CA TYR A 37 8.33 2.97 -16.12
C TYR A 37 9.61 2.27 -15.69
N LEU A 38 10.02 1.23 -16.42
CA LEU A 38 11.21 0.46 -16.10
C LEU A 38 12.49 1.31 -16.19
N PRO A 39 12.77 2.07 -17.27
CA PRO A 39 13.99 2.87 -17.36
C PRO A 39 14.12 3.91 -16.24
N PHE A 40 13.01 4.59 -15.90
CA PHE A 40 13.01 5.54 -14.79
C PHE A 40 13.19 4.87 -13.43
N THR A 41 12.61 3.67 -13.26
CA THR A 41 12.84 2.86 -12.05
C THR A 41 14.30 2.46 -11.94
N GLU A 42 14.90 2.00 -13.03
CA GLU A 42 16.32 1.64 -13.10
C GLU A 42 17.21 2.82 -12.71
N GLN A 43 16.92 4.01 -13.24
CA GLN A 43 17.66 5.24 -12.93
C GLN A 43 17.56 5.66 -11.45
N VAL A 44 16.38 5.51 -10.84
CA VAL A 44 16.20 5.80 -9.41
C VAL A 44 16.89 4.74 -8.55
N VAL A 45 16.72 3.46 -8.88
CA VAL A 45 17.26 2.33 -8.11
C VAL A 45 18.78 2.28 -8.22
N SER A 46 19.39 2.62 -9.35
CA SER A 46 20.85 2.67 -9.49
C SER A 46 21.48 3.72 -8.57
N ARG A 47 20.77 4.83 -8.35
CA ARG A 47 21.21 5.91 -7.45
C ARG A 47 20.94 5.62 -5.99
N LEU A 48 19.87 4.91 -5.66
CA LEU A 48 19.58 4.47 -4.30
C LEU A 48 20.47 3.28 -3.90
N SER A 49 20.75 2.37 -4.83
CA SER A 49 21.50 1.14 -4.57
C SER A 49 20.97 0.43 -3.32
N GLU A 50 21.85 0.08 -2.39
CA GLU A 50 21.55 -0.61 -1.14
C GLU A 50 21.25 0.34 0.04
N ILE A 51 20.97 1.64 -0.19
CA ILE A 51 20.70 2.56 0.93
C ILE A 51 19.35 2.28 1.61
N PRO A 52 19.27 2.43 2.94
CA PRO A 52 18.00 2.35 3.68
C PRO A 52 17.19 3.63 3.52
N LEU A 53 15.88 3.57 3.80
CA LEU A 53 15.01 4.75 3.74
C LEU A 53 15.05 5.56 5.04
N SER A 54 14.63 4.94 6.14
CA SER A 54 14.58 5.56 7.46
C SER A 54 14.90 4.54 8.55
N ARG A 55 15.09 5.01 9.78
CA ARG A 55 15.42 4.12 10.91
C ARG A 55 14.25 3.24 11.35
N ASP A 56 13.03 3.68 11.06
CA ASP A 56 11.78 3.08 11.52
C ASP A 56 10.99 2.37 10.43
N ALA A 57 11.32 2.57 9.16
CA ALA A 57 10.72 1.89 8.01
C ALA A 57 11.77 1.65 6.93
N PHE A 58 11.78 0.45 6.35
CA PHE A 58 12.73 0.06 5.32
C PHE A 58 14.19 0.36 5.73
N ALA A 59 14.54 -0.01 6.97
CA ALA A 59 15.83 0.30 7.59
C ALA A 59 16.99 -0.59 7.09
N GLY A 60 16.67 -1.67 6.37
CA GLY A 60 17.64 -2.62 5.83
C GLY A 60 18.28 -2.18 4.51
N PRO A 61 19.30 -2.92 4.03
CA PRO A 61 19.87 -2.73 2.70
C PRO A 61 18.80 -2.79 1.61
N GLY A 62 18.86 -1.86 0.65
CA GLY A 62 17.92 -1.75 -0.46
C GLY A 62 16.54 -1.20 -0.07
N GLY A 63 16.35 -0.84 1.20
CA GLY A 63 15.06 -0.40 1.73
C GLY A 63 14.47 0.81 1.00
N ALA A 64 15.30 1.79 0.62
CA ALA A 64 14.84 2.95 -0.13
C ALA A 64 14.31 2.57 -1.52
N ALA A 65 15.01 1.67 -2.23
CA ALA A 65 14.61 1.19 -3.54
C ALA A 65 13.27 0.43 -3.48
N THR A 66 13.15 -0.49 -2.52
CA THR A 66 11.90 -1.25 -2.31
C THR A 66 10.73 -0.33 -1.95
N ALA A 67 10.96 0.66 -1.08
CA ALA A 67 9.93 1.64 -0.71
C ALA A 67 9.50 2.49 -1.91
N ALA A 68 10.45 2.98 -2.71
CA ALA A 68 10.18 3.81 -3.88
C ALA A 68 9.30 3.07 -4.90
N ILE A 69 9.65 1.81 -5.21
CA ILE A 69 8.89 0.98 -6.15
C ILE A 69 7.50 0.67 -5.60
N ASN A 70 7.40 0.24 -4.34
CA ASN A 70 6.11 -0.09 -3.75
C ASN A 70 5.18 1.14 -3.69
N ALA A 71 5.73 2.31 -3.34
CA ALA A 71 5.00 3.57 -3.33
C ALA A 71 4.56 3.98 -4.74
N GLY A 72 5.44 3.88 -5.74
CA GLY A 72 5.12 4.15 -7.13
C GLY A 72 3.98 3.27 -7.65
N VAL A 73 4.07 1.95 -7.46
CA VAL A 73 3.01 1.02 -7.89
C VAL A 73 1.70 1.30 -7.14
N LEU A 74 1.75 1.56 -5.84
CA LEU A 74 0.55 1.90 -5.08
C LEU A 74 -0.05 3.22 -5.56
N ALA A 75 0.75 4.23 -5.86
CA ALA A 75 0.27 5.51 -6.39
C ALA A 75 -0.47 5.31 -7.71
N VAL A 76 0.09 4.53 -8.65
CA VAL A 76 -0.58 4.19 -9.92
C VAL A 76 -1.90 3.46 -9.69
N LYS A 77 -1.98 2.55 -8.70
CA LYS A 77 -3.22 1.86 -8.32
C LYS A 77 -4.25 2.81 -7.68
N LEU A 78 -3.79 3.78 -6.89
CA LEU A 78 -4.65 4.80 -6.27
C LEU A 78 -5.16 5.82 -7.30
N CYS A 79 -4.53 5.92 -8.48
CA CYS A 79 -5.02 6.77 -9.54
C CYS A 79 -6.46 6.44 -9.95
N ASP A 80 -6.87 5.18 -9.90
CA ASP A 80 -8.23 4.75 -10.24
C ASP A 80 -9.33 5.46 -9.44
N LYS A 81 -8.99 5.97 -8.24
CA LYS A 81 -9.95 6.52 -7.29
C LYS A 81 -9.91 8.05 -7.19
N THR A 82 -8.76 8.69 -7.37
CA THR A 82 -8.53 10.03 -6.79
C THR A 82 -7.67 11.03 -7.59
N ILE A 83 -7.24 10.75 -8.82
CA ILE A 83 -6.33 11.69 -9.55
C ILE A 83 -6.99 12.92 -10.18
N PHE A 84 -8.32 12.94 -10.29
CA PHE A 84 -9.02 14.03 -10.95
C PHE A 84 -9.86 14.81 -9.96
N GLU A 85 -9.92 16.13 -10.15
CA GLU A 85 -10.80 16.99 -9.39
C GLU A 85 -12.27 16.55 -9.52
N PRO A 86 -13.10 16.75 -8.47
CA PRO A 86 -14.51 16.36 -8.48
C PRO A 86 -15.34 16.91 -9.66
N GLY A 87 -14.86 17.96 -10.36
CA GLY A 87 -15.50 18.55 -11.54
C GLY A 87 -14.94 18.13 -12.91
N ALA A 88 -13.91 17.29 -12.98
CA ALA A 88 -13.30 16.92 -14.26
C ALA A 88 -14.24 16.06 -15.13
N THR A 89 -14.43 16.44 -16.40
CA THR A 89 -15.26 15.71 -17.36
C THR A 89 -14.68 14.33 -17.70
N ALA A 90 -15.52 13.35 -18.03
CA ALA A 90 -15.07 12.00 -18.39
C ALA A 90 -14.04 12.01 -19.55
N ALA A 91 -14.24 12.86 -20.56
CA ALA A 91 -13.28 13.02 -21.66
C ALA A 91 -11.91 13.53 -21.19
N ARG A 92 -11.87 14.51 -20.27
CA ARG A 92 -10.62 15.01 -19.68
C ARG A 92 -9.93 13.95 -18.83
N ARG A 93 -10.71 13.13 -18.11
CA ARG A 93 -10.19 12.00 -17.33
C ARG A 93 -9.55 10.96 -18.25
N MET A 94 -10.24 10.54 -19.31
CA MET A 94 -9.72 9.54 -20.25
C MET A 94 -8.47 10.04 -21.00
N ALA A 95 -8.43 11.32 -21.37
CA ALA A 95 -7.27 11.91 -22.05
C ALA A 95 -6.04 12.00 -21.13
N GLY A 96 -6.23 12.33 -19.85
CA GLY A 96 -5.13 12.53 -18.90
C GLY A 96 -4.73 11.29 -18.11
N ASP A 97 -5.53 10.22 -18.07
CA ASP A 97 -5.32 9.09 -17.14
C ASP A 97 -3.91 8.49 -17.23
N VAL A 98 -3.45 8.23 -18.44
CA VAL A 98 -2.11 7.68 -18.71
C VAL A 98 -1.01 8.60 -18.21
N GLN A 99 -1.16 9.90 -18.51
CA GLN A 99 -0.21 10.94 -18.13
C GLN A 99 -0.15 11.06 -16.60
N TYR A 100 -1.29 11.16 -15.93
CA TYR A 100 -1.36 11.30 -14.47
C TYR A 100 -0.83 10.06 -13.73
N ARG A 101 -1.07 8.84 -14.24
CA ARG A 101 -0.45 7.62 -13.69
C ARG A 101 1.08 7.67 -13.79
N TRP A 102 1.58 8.09 -14.94
CA TRP A 102 3.01 8.24 -15.15
C TRP A 102 3.61 9.26 -14.18
N LEU A 103 2.97 10.43 -14.06
CA LEU A 103 3.41 11.47 -13.13
C LEU A 103 3.32 11.05 -11.66
N ALA A 104 2.29 10.29 -11.28
CA ALA A 104 2.16 9.76 -9.92
C ALA A 104 3.29 8.78 -9.59
N TYR A 105 3.66 7.94 -10.56
CA TYR A 105 4.81 7.04 -10.43
C TYR A 105 6.11 7.83 -10.27
N CYS A 106 6.39 8.76 -11.19
CA CYS A 106 7.58 9.61 -11.14
C CYS A 106 7.70 10.38 -9.82
N ALA A 107 6.63 11.03 -9.40
CA ALA A 107 6.60 11.82 -8.19
C ALA A 107 6.82 10.97 -6.94
N SER A 108 6.28 9.75 -6.91
CA SER A 108 6.46 8.83 -5.78
C SER A 108 7.91 8.39 -5.64
N LEU A 109 8.53 7.95 -6.73
CA LEU A 109 9.93 7.53 -6.74
C LEU A 109 10.86 8.71 -6.40
N ALA A 110 10.64 9.89 -6.99
CA ALA A 110 11.41 11.09 -6.70
C ALA A 110 11.26 11.56 -5.24
N THR A 111 10.05 11.46 -4.67
CA THR A 111 9.81 11.81 -3.27
C THR A 111 10.59 10.88 -2.33
N VAL A 112 10.47 9.56 -2.54
CA VAL A 112 11.20 8.57 -1.72
C VAL A 112 12.71 8.72 -1.90
N TYR A 113 13.18 9.03 -3.11
CA TYR A 113 14.58 9.36 -3.37
C TYR A 113 15.05 10.51 -2.49
N LEU A 114 14.33 11.64 -2.50
CA LEU A 114 14.66 12.79 -1.68
C LEU A 114 14.61 12.50 -0.17
N MET A 115 13.66 11.67 0.27
CA MET A 115 13.60 11.21 1.67
C MET A 115 14.86 10.42 2.06
N ALA A 116 15.31 9.50 1.21
CA ALA A 116 16.46 8.66 1.50
C ALA A 116 17.77 9.47 1.53
N VAL A 117 18.01 10.32 0.53
CA VAL A 117 19.25 11.10 0.42
C VAL A 117 19.39 12.18 1.52
N ASP A 118 18.28 12.68 2.07
CA ASP A 118 18.29 13.58 3.23
C ASP A 118 18.55 12.81 4.54
N ALA A 119 18.13 11.53 4.60
CA ALA A 119 18.27 10.70 5.80
C ALA A 119 19.69 10.13 5.99
N VAL A 120 20.48 9.99 4.92
CA VAL A 120 21.79 9.32 4.97
C VAL A 120 22.93 10.16 4.43
N ARG A 121 24.13 9.85 4.91
CA ARG A 121 25.41 10.28 4.35
C ARG A 121 26.15 9.03 3.88
N VAL A 122 26.66 9.07 2.65
CA VAL A 122 27.44 7.99 2.06
C VAL A 122 28.91 8.41 2.04
N GLU A 123 29.76 7.59 2.66
CA GLU A 123 31.20 7.79 2.75
C GLU A 123 31.91 6.70 1.94
N LEU A 124 32.65 7.10 0.92
CA LEU A 124 33.41 6.22 0.04
C LEU A 124 34.68 5.72 0.73
N GLU A 125 35.28 4.67 0.17
CA GLU A 125 36.62 4.22 0.55
C GLU A 125 37.61 5.39 0.42
N GLY A 126 38.31 5.73 1.52
CA GLY A 126 39.18 6.91 1.59
C GLY A 126 38.57 8.12 2.31
N GLY A 127 37.30 8.06 2.74
CA GLY A 127 36.66 9.07 3.57
C GLY A 127 36.00 10.22 2.80
N GLU A 128 36.01 10.16 1.47
CA GLU A 128 35.26 11.10 0.61
C GLU A 128 33.76 10.93 0.81
N ILE A 129 33.01 12.02 0.73
CA ILE A 129 31.54 11.99 0.82
C ILE A 129 30.95 12.00 -0.57
N TYR A 130 30.20 10.93 -0.86
CA TYR A 130 29.49 10.83 -2.13
C TYR A 130 28.43 11.93 -2.23
N SER A 131 28.44 12.61 -3.37
CA SER A 131 27.43 13.60 -3.72
C SER A 131 26.30 12.94 -4.49
N PHE A 132 25.07 13.02 -3.97
CA PHE A 132 23.88 12.58 -4.70
C PHE A 132 23.54 13.45 -5.93
N ALA A 133 24.22 14.58 -6.11
CA ALA A 133 24.20 15.36 -7.34
C ALA A 133 25.23 14.88 -8.38
N SER A 134 26.00 13.82 -8.09
CA SER A 134 26.95 13.24 -9.02
C SER A 134 26.26 12.61 -10.21
N ALA A 135 26.83 12.75 -11.41
CA ALA A 135 26.39 12.01 -12.60
C ALA A 135 26.52 10.49 -12.42
N THR A 136 27.52 10.03 -11.67
CA THR A 136 27.79 8.61 -11.43
C THR A 136 26.84 8.04 -10.36
N PRO A 137 25.98 7.06 -10.67
CA PRO A 137 25.10 6.42 -9.69
C PRO A 137 25.88 5.56 -8.69
N LEU A 138 25.29 5.29 -7.52
CA LEU A 138 25.93 4.49 -6.47
C LEU A 138 26.26 3.05 -6.89
N THR A 139 25.53 2.48 -7.86
CA THR A 139 25.84 1.17 -8.44
C THR A 139 27.12 1.13 -9.27
N GLU A 140 27.58 2.28 -9.75
CA GLU A 140 28.78 2.43 -10.58
C GLU A 140 30.00 2.92 -9.78
N VAL A 141 29.88 3.00 -8.46
CA VAL A 141 31.04 3.25 -7.60
C VAL A 141 31.90 1.99 -7.55
N ASP A 142 33.20 2.11 -7.84
CA ASP A 142 34.11 0.96 -7.96
C ASP A 142 34.54 0.35 -6.61
N HIS A 143 34.16 0.98 -5.49
CA HIS A 143 34.68 0.67 -4.16
C HIS A 143 33.55 0.53 -3.12
N PRO A 144 33.75 -0.28 -2.07
CA PRO A 144 32.82 -0.32 -0.93
C PRO A 144 32.61 1.06 -0.31
N PHE A 145 31.39 1.29 0.17
CA PHE A 145 31.03 2.55 0.83
C PHE A 145 30.30 2.30 2.14
N THR A 146 30.37 3.26 3.04
CA THR A 146 29.69 3.23 4.32
C THR A 146 28.52 4.19 4.32
N VAL A 147 27.34 3.67 4.63
CA VAL A 147 26.14 4.48 4.86
C VAL A 147 26.02 4.79 6.35
N LYS A 148 25.92 6.09 6.67
CA LYS A 148 25.71 6.62 8.01
C LYS A 148 24.42 7.42 8.02
N TRP A 149 23.62 7.30 9.08
CA TRP A 149 22.46 8.18 9.25
C TRP A 149 22.94 9.63 9.44
N SER A 150 22.34 10.56 8.71
CA SER A 150 22.64 11.98 8.87
C SER A 150 22.22 12.45 10.27
N ALA A 151 23.11 13.16 10.95
CA ALA A 151 22.82 13.82 12.23
C ALA A 151 22.28 15.25 12.02
N THR A 152 22.32 15.74 10.79
CA THR A 152 22.12 17.14 10.43
C THR A 152 20.64 17.46 10.25
N THR A 153 20.24 18.68 10.64
CA THR A 153 18.93 19.28 10.33
C THR A 153 18.62 19.17 8.85
N LYS A 154 17.41 18.68 8.53
CA LYS A 154 16.87 18.52 7.17
C LYS A 154 17.22 19.72 6.30
N GLN A 155 17.77 19.47 5.11
CA GLN A 155 18.01 20.57 4.18
C GLN A 155 16.67 21.24 3.80
N PRO A 156 16.67 22.56 3.48
CA PRO A 156 15.49 23.17 2.88
C PRO A 156 15.09 22.39 1.62
N VAL A 157 13.82 22.02 1.52
CA VAL A 157 13.29 21.18 0.42
C VAL A 157 13.65 21.76 -0.95
N GLN A 158 13.74 23.09 -1.06
CA GLN A 158 14.12 23.79 -2.29
C GLN A 158 15.50 23.38 -2.80
N VAL A 159 16.45 23.15 -1.90
CA VAL A 159 17.82 22.73 -2.25
C VAL A 159 17.82 21.26 -2.65
N SER A 160 17.00 20.42 -2.01
CA SER A 160 16.88 19.00 -2.33
C SER A 160 16.38 18.76 -3.76
N TYR A 161 15.58 19.66 -4.34
CA TYR A 161 15.14 19.53 -5.74
C TYR A 161 16.29 19.53 -6.75
N LEU A 162 17.44 20.13 -6.43
CA LEU A 162 18.64 20.05 -7.29
C LEU A 162 19.15 18.63 -7.43
N LEU A 163 18.85 17.74 -6.48
CA LEU A 163 19.26 16.32 -6.54
C LEU A 163 18.41 15.50 -7.53
N LEU A 164 17.34 16.08 -8.07
CA LEU A 164 16.46 15.44 -9.06
C LEU A 164 16.93 15.62 -10.50
N THR A 165 17.89 16.52 -10.77
CA THR A 165 18.42 16.77 -12.13
C THR A 165 18.98 15.52 -12.78
N GLU A 166 19.41 14.58 -11.95
CA GLU A 166 19.98 13.31 -12.34
C GLU A 166 18.97 12.17 -12.49
N LEU A 167 17.70 12.44 -12.15
CA LEU A 167 16.57 11.52 -12.34
C LEU A 167 15.74 11.86 -13.58
N PHE A 168 15.60 13.15 -13.88
CA PHE A 168 14.82 13.65 -15.00
C PHE A 168 15.73 14.17 -16.11
N PHE A 169 15.45 13.81 -17.36
CA PHE A 169 16.24 14.27 -18.50
C PHE A 169 15.55 15.38 -19.28
N ALA A 170 16.34 16.22 -19.97
CA ALA A 170 15.81 17.27 -20.82
C ALA A 170 14.93 16.68 -21.92
N GLY A 171 13.72 17.20 -22.08
CA GLY A 171 12.76 16.71 -23.07
C GLY A 171 11.75 15.67 -22.57
N GLN A 172 11.95 15.11 -21.36
CA GLN A 172 11.10 14.04 -20.83
C GLN A 172 9.62 14.43 -20.67
N PHE A 173 9.36 15.73 -20.51
CA PHE A 173 8.04 16.27 -20.20
C PHE A 173 7.65 17.42 -21.15
N ASP A 174 8.23 17.47 -22.35
CA ASP A 174 7.97 18.54 -23.34
C ASP A 174 6.52 18.55 -23.85
N ASP A 175 5.85 17.40 -23.76
CA ASP A 175 4.44 17.22 -24.11
C ASP A 175 3.48 17.70 -23.02
N LEU A 176 3.97 17.98 -21.80
CA LEU A 176 3.13 18.38 -20.69
C LEU A 176 2.90 19.89 -20.67
N SER A 177 1.65 20.29 -20.43
CA SER A 177 1.33 21.70 -20.20
C SER A 177 1.98 22.23 -18.91
N PRO A 178 2.34 23.52 -18.82
CA PRO A 178 2.94 24.11 -17.61
C PRO A 178 2.15 23.89 -16.31
N PRO A 179 0.79 23.92 -16.30
CA PRO A 179 0.03 23.59 -15.09
C PRO A 179 0.26 22.16 -14.59
N VAL A 180 0.33 21.19 -15.49
CA VAL A 180 0.56 19.77 -15.15
C VAL A 180 1.99 19.57 -14.63
N LEU A 181 2.97 20.27 -15.21
CA LEU A 181 4.33 20.31 -14.66
C LEU A 181 4.38 20.91 -13.26
N GLY A 182 3.60 21.97 -13.01
CA GLY A 182 3.43 22.54 -11.68
C GLY A 182 2.85 21.54 -10.67
N GLU A 183 1.85 20.76 -11.08
CA GLU A 183 1.27 19.68 -10.27
C GLU A 183 2.29 18.57 -9.97
N LEU A 184 3.10 18.16 -10.97
CA LEU A 184 4.19 17.20 -10.76
C LEU A 184 5.17 17.72 -9.71
N GLY A 185 5.65 18.95 -9.85
CA GLY A 185 6.59 19.57 -8.91
C GLY A 185 6.03 19.65 -7.49
N ALA A 186 4.76 20.06 -7.35
CA ALA A 186 4.07 20.11 -6.06
C ALA A 186 3.83 18.72 -5.44
N SER A 187 3.77 17.67 -6.27
CA SER A 187 3.59 16.28 -5.83
C SER A 187 4.88 15.64 -5.32
N ILE A 188 6.05 16.21 -5.65
CA ILE A 188 7.33 15.76 -5.11
C ILE A 188 7.56 16.45 -3.76
N ASN A 189 7.23 15.76 -2.68
CA ASN A 189 7.23 16.32 -1.33
C ASN A 189 7.84 15.37 -0.29
N PRO A 190 9.17 15.46 -0.02
CA PRO A 190 9.83 14.55 0.92
C PRO A 190 9.42 14.74 2.38
N THR A 191 8.70 15.83 2.70
CA THR A 191 8.18 16.03 4.07
C THR A 191 6.87 15.29 4.31
N LEU A 192 6.20 14.84 3.24
CA LEU A 192 4.86 14.26 3.27
C LEU A 192 3.82 15.15 3.99
N GLN A 193 4.07 16.46 4.09
CA GLN A 193 3.09 17.37 4.67
C GLN A 193 1.94 17.62 3.70
N SER A 194 0.71 17.47 4.17
CA SER A 194 -0.47 17.86 3.39
C SER A 194 -0.53 19.38 3.25
N LEU A 195 -0.69 19.85 2.01
CA LEU A 195 -0.75 21.27 1.68
C LEU A 195 -2.21 21.79 1.72
N PRO A 196 -2.47 23.05 2.12
CA PRO A 196 -3.83 23.60 2.18
C PRO A 196 -4.62 23.56 0.87
N ASN A 197 -3.93 23.55 -0.28
CA ASN A 197 -4.49 23.39 -1.62
C ASN A 197 -3.80 22.23 -2.36
N GLU A 198 -3.66 21.09 -1.69
CA GLU A 198 -2.99 19.90 -2.23
C GLU A 198 -3.68 19.43 -3.51
N PRO A 199 -2.97 19.42 -4.67
CA PRO A 199 -3.55 18.91 -5.90
C PRO A 199 -3.84 17.41 -5.79
N PRO A 200 -4.83 16.87 -6.53
CA PRO A 200 -5.20 15.47 -6.46
C PRO A 200 -4.01 14.50 -6.66
N LEU A 201 -3.09 14.85 -7.57
CA LEU A 201 -1.86 14.10 -7.80
C LEU A 201 -0.97 14.02 -6.55
N ALA A 202 -0.73 15.16 -5.89
CA ALA A 202 0.10 15.22 -4.68
C ALA A 202 -0.52 14.41 -3.55
N LYS A 203 -1.85 14.48 -3.40
CA LYS A 203 -2.59 13.69 -2.41
C LYS A 203 -2.41 12.19 -2.65
N VAL A 204 -2.53 11.73 -3.90
CA VAL A 204 -2.35 10.32 -4.26
C VAL A 204 -0.93 9.85 -3.94
N VAL A 205 0.08 10.63 -4.33
CA VAL A 205 1.49 10.32 -4.07
C VAL A 205 1.76 10.23 -2.57
N ARG A 206 1.32 11.23 -1.80
CA ARG A 206 1.50 11.25 -0.34
C ARG A 206 0.81 10.05 0.33
N GLN A 207 -0.44 9.76 -0.01
CA GLN A 207 -1.18 8.62 0.53
C GLN A 207 -0.50 7.28 0.21
N ALA A 208 0.03 7.13 -1.00
CA ALA A 208 0.76 5.92 -1.39
C ALA A 208 2.02 5.72 -0.53
N ILE A 209 2.83 6.76 -0.38
CA ILE A 209 4.07 6.69 0.39
C ILE A 209 3.79 6.46 1.87
N GLU A 210 2.88 7.24 2.47
CA GLU A 210 2.46 7.06 3.88
C GLU A 210 1.99 5.63 4.13
N ARG A 211 1.17 5.09 3.21
CA ARG A 211 0.63 3.73 3.36
C ARG A 211 1.73 2.67 3.30
N VAL A 212 2.66 2.77 2.35
CA VAL A 212 3.77 1.83 2.21
C VAL A 212 4.68 1.85 3.43
N ILE A 213 4.98 3.04 3.96
CA ILE A 213 5.76 3.20 5.19
C ILE A 213 5.05 2.59 6.39
N GLU A 214 3.76 2.84 6.56
CA GLU A 214 2.99 2.28 7.69
C GLU A 214 2.83 0.75 7.60
N ASP A 215 2.63 0.21 6.40
CA ASP A 215 2.55 -1.24 6.19
C ASP A 215 3.88 -1.94 6.51
N ASP A 216 5.03 -1.30 6.21
CA ASP A 216 6.35 -1.82 6.58
C ASP A 216 6.63 -1.73 8.08
N LYS A 217 6.27 -0.61 8.72
CA LYS A 217 6.32 -0.46 10.18
C LYS A 217 5.48 -1.51 10.89
N ALA A 218 4.26 -1.75 10.41
CA ALA A 218 3.37 -2.78 10.95
C ALA A 218 3.98 -4.18 10.81
N ARG A 219 4.54 -4.50 9.66
CA ARG A 219 5.23 -5.77 9.41
C ARG A 219 6.43 -5.96 10.32
N SER A 220 7.27 -4.93 10.46
CA SER A 220 8.45 -4.96 11.32
C SER A 220 8.08 -5.19 12.79
N ARG A 221 7.01 -4.56 13.28
CA ARG A 221 6.47 -4.81 14.64
C ARG A 221 6.01 -6.26 14.83
N GLN A 222 5.31 -6.83 13.85
CA GLN A 222 4.84 -8.23 13.93
C GLN A 222 5.99 -9.24 13.98
N VAL A 223 7.07 -9.00 13.23
CA VAL A 223 8.27 -9.86 13.27
C VAL A 223 8.93 -9.81 14.65
N ILE A 224 9.03 -8.61 15.25
CA ILE A 224 9.60 -8.45 16.60
C ILE A 224 8.78 -9.22 17.63
N HIS A 225 7.45 -9.07 17.63
CA HIS A 225 6.59 -9.81 18.55
C HIS A 225 6.71 -11.34 18.38
N ALA A 226 6.70 -11.84 17.15
CA ALA A 226 6.88 -13.27 16.89
C ALA A 226 8.25 -13.80 17.36
N SER A 227 9.31 -12.99 17.27
CA SER A 227 10.63 -13.35 17.77
C SER A 227 10.74 -13.31 19.30
N VAL A 228 10.08 -12.35 19.98
CA VAL A 228 10.06 -12.29 21.45
C VAL A 228 9.27 -13.47 22.02
N ASP A 229 8.10 -13.78 21.45
CA ASP A 229 7.29 -14.95 21.85
C ASP A 229 8.08 -16.26 21.67
N SER A 230 8.96 -16.32 20.66
CA SER A 230 9.83 -17.49 20.43
C SER A 230 11.00 -17.58 21.41
N VAL A 231 11.51 -16.46 21.94
CA VAL A 231 12.58 -16.44 22.95
C VAL A 231 12.01 -16.75 24.34
N GLU A 232 10.85 -16.20 24.69
CA GLU A 232 10.13 -16.54 25.93
C GLU A 232 9.73 -18.02 25.95
N ALA A 233 9.35 -18.60 24.82
CA ALA A 233 9.09 -20.04 24.69
C ALA A 233 10.35 -20.92 24.81
N VAL A 234 11.54 -20.37 24.57
CA VAL A 234 12.82 -21.07 24.76
C VAL A 234 13.32 -20.92 26.19
N GLU A 235 13.19 -19.75 26.81
CA GLU A 235 13.52 -19.52 28.22
C GLU A 235 12.60 -20.32 29.16
N ALA A 236 11.28 -20.38 28.88
CA ALA A 236 10.35 -21.24 29.61
C ALA A 236 10.65 -22.74 29.46
N LYS A 237 11.37 -23.13 28.40
CA LYS A 237 11.80 -24.52 28.16
C LYS A 237 13.12 -24.85 28.84
N VAL A 238 13.94 -23.85 29.16
CA VAL A 238 15.18 -24.00 29.94
C VAL A 238 14.86 -24.07 31.44
N GLU A 239 13.91 -23.27 31.95
CA GLU A 239 13.44 -23.39 33.35
C GLU A 239 12.72 -24.73 33.62
N HIS A 240 12.04 -25.31 32.63
CA HIS A 240 11.36 -26.61 32.79
C HIS A 240 12.27 -27.85 32.70
N LEU A 241 13.57 -27.69 32.43
CA LEU A 241 14.53 -28.81 32.43
C LEU A 241 15.29 -28.96 33.74
N GLU A 242 15.24 -27.99 34.65
CA GLU A 242 15.89 -28.10 35.98
C GLU A 242 14.96 -28.65 37.08
N ASP A 243 13.65 -28.78 36.83
CA ASP A 243 12.67 -29.17 37.86
C ASP A 243 11.86 -30.45 37.53
N ALA A 244 12.23 -31.19 36.49
CA ALA A 244 11.55 -32.44 36.12
C ALA A 244 12.19 -33.67 36.81
N GLY A 245 12.13 -33.67 38.13
CA GLY A 245 12.68 -34.70 38.99
C GLY A 245 11.72 -35.24 40.04
N GLN A 246 10.38 -35.27 39.84
CA GLN A 246 9.48 -36.18 40.57
C GLN A 246 8.00 -36.11 40.11
N ALA A 247 7.42 -37.32 39.99
CA ALA A 247 6.00 -37.69 40.21
C ALA A 247 4.89 -37.27 39.21
N SER A 248 4.63 -38.22 38.30
CA SER A 248 3.33 -38.87 38.00
C SER A 248 2.05 -38.32 38.66
N GLY A 249 1.03 -38.02 37.83
CA GLY A 249 -0.37 -37.89 38.27
C GLY A 249 -1.29 -37.35 37.17
N ALA A 250 -2.36 -38.07 36.86
CA ALA A 250 -3.16 -37.93 35.65
C ALA A 250 -4.26 -36.84 35.69
N ARG A 251 -4.55 -36.31 34.48
CA ARG A 251 -5.83 -35.84 33.92
C ARG A 251 -6.68 -34.77 34.64
N ALA A 252 -6.61 -33.57 34.04
CA ALA A 252 -7.68 -32.80 33.39
C ALA A 252 -8.99 -32.51 34.15
N ALA A 253 -9.15 -31.24 34.53
CA ALA A 253 -10.42 -30.59 34.83
C ALA A 253 -10.49 -29.21 34.12
N GLU A 254 -11.61 -29.02 33.43
CA GLU A 254 -12.48 -27.83 33.50
C GLU A 254 -11.92 -26.39 33.38
N HIS A 255 -12.36 -25.73 32.29
CA HIS A 255 -13.34 -24.64 32.28
C HIS A 255 -13.01 -23.23 32.88
N VAL A 256 -13.38 -22.22 32.05
CA VAL A 256 -13.72 -20.81 32.41
C VAL A 256 -12.50 -19.87 32.56
N GLN A 257 -12.39 -18.63 32.05
CA GLN A 257 -13.33 -17.56 31.63
C GLN A 257 -12.55 -16.59 30.70
N ALA A 258 -13.18 -16.06 29.64
CA ALA A 258 -12.67 -14.87 28.94
C ALA A 258 -13.60 -13.70 29.25
N ASN A 259 -13.01 -12.64 29.79
CA ASN A 259 -13.69 -11.46 30.32
C ASN A 259 -14.23 -10.58 29.18
N VAL A 260 -15.52 -10.25 29.24
CA VAL A 260 -16.23 -9.38 28.30
C VAL A 260 -16.17 -7.95 28.84
N VAL A 261 -15.64 -7.01 28.06
CA VAL A 261 -15.88 -5.57 28.27
C VAL A 261 -16.78 -5.08 27.14
N ALA A 262 -18.03 -4.80 27.51
CA ALA A 262 -19.05 -4.18 26.67
C ALA A 262 -18.81 -2.66 26.59
N GLY A 263 -18.93 -2.11 25.38
CA GLY A 263 -19.00 -0.67 25.12
C GLY A 263 -20.15 -0.39 24.16
N GLU A 264 -21.05 0.48 24.60
CA GLU A 264 -22.45 0.63 24.18
C GLU A 264 -22.67 1.09 22.72
N ALA A 265 -23.71 0.52 22.10
CA ALA A 265 -24.26 0.93 20.82
C ALA A 265 -25.29 2.05 20.98
N LYS A 266 -25.21 3.11 20.16
CA LYS A 266 -26.26 4.15 20.03
C LYS A 266 -27.41 3.67 19.11
N PRO A 267 -28.67 4.11 19.34
CA PRO A 267 -29.83 3.61 18.62
C PRO A 267 -30.02 4.21 17.21
N LEU A 268 -30.63 3.38 16.35
CA LEU A 268 -30.99 3.61 14.95
C LEU A 268 -32.07 4.69 14.76
N LYS A 269 -31.90 5.55 13.74
CA LYS A 269 -32.99 6.34 13.15
C LYS A 269 -33.52 5.61 11.90
N SER A 270 -34.84 5.53 11.82
CA SER A 270 -35.62 4.88 10.78
C SER A 270 -35.71 5.67 9.47
N VAL A 271 -35.45 4.93 8.39
CA VAL A 271 -35.96 4.94 7.00
C VAL A 271 -36.81 6.12 6.52
N GLU A 272 -36.34 6.75 5.44
CA GLU A 272 -37.16 7.42 4.42
C GLU A 272 -36.60 7.07 3.02
N GLU A 273 -37.44 6.52 2.14
CA GLU A 273 -37.22 6.36 0.68
C GLU A 273 -38.22 7.29 -0.05
N PRO A 274 -38.05 7.64 -1.35
CA PRO A 274 -36.98 7.26 -2.26
C PRO A 274 -36.28 8.49 -2.87
N SER A 275 -34.95 8.52 -2.81
CA SER A 275 -34.14 9.42 -3.61
C SER A 275 -33.11 8.59 -4.38
N LYS A 276 -32.77 9.06 -5.58
CA LYS A 276 -31.91 8.41 -6.59
C LYS A 276 -30.83 7.51 -5.98
N PRO A 277 -30.57 6.31 -6.54
CA PRO A 277 -29.64 5.37 -5.93
C PRO A 277 -28.29 6.06 -5.70
N SER A 278 -27.86 6.06 -4.44
CA SER A 278 -26.55 6.63 -4.08
C SER A 278 -25.46 5.90 -4.86
N PRO A 279 -24.32 6.55 -5.17
CA PRO A 279 -23.19 5.88 -5.79
C PRO A 279 -22.77 4.59 -5.07
N GLN A 280 -22.95 4.54 -3.75
CA GLN A 280 -22.72 3.37 -2.91
C GLN A 280 -23.74 2.25 -3.15
N ALA A 281 -25.02 2.58 -3.37
CA ALA A 281 -26.05 1.60 -3.69
C ALA A 281 -25.82 0.96 -5.06
N LEU A 282 -25.35 1.73 -6.06
CA LEU A 282 -24.97 1.19 -7.37
C LEU A 282 -23.77 0.23 -7.26
N LYS A 283 -22.74 0.64 -6.52
CA LYS A 283 -21.56 -0.19 -6.29
C LYS A 283 -21.89 -1.49 -5.53
N ALA A 284 -22.78 -1.40 -4.54
CA ALA A 284 -23.27 -2.57 -3.82
C ALA A 284 -24.04 -3.53 -4.74
N ALA A 285 -24.89 -2.99 -5.64
CA ALA A 285 -25.64 -3.80 -6.60
C ALA A 285 -24.72 -4.53 -7.60
N GLU A 286 -23.69 -3.85 -8.14
CA GLU A 286 -22.70 -4.47 -9.02
C GLU A 286 -21.90 -5.55 -8.31
N TRP A 287 -21.49 -5.29 -7.07
CA TRP A 287 -20.78 -6.27 -6.26
C TRP A 287 -21.64 -7.50 -5.97
N ILE A 288 -22.93 -7.33 -5.62
CA ILE A 288 -23.87 -8.45 -5.42
C ILE A 288 -24.01 -9.27 -6.70
N ARG A 289 -24.10 -8.62 -7.87
CA ARG A 289 -24.16 -9.31 -9.16
C ARG A 289 -22.88 -10.10 -9.44
N GLY A 290 -21.71 -9.52 -9.15
CA GLY A 290 -20.43 -10.21 -9.28
C GLY A 290 -20.30 -11.40 -8.33
N LEU A 291 -20.77 -11.27 -7.09
CA LEU A 291 -20.80 -12.37 -6.12
C LEU A 291 -21.73 -13.50 -6.58
N ALA A 292 -22.89 -13.17 -7.16
CA ALA A 292 -23.83 -14.14 -7.71
C ALA A 292 -23.24 -14.93 -8.89
N ALA A 293 -22.35 -14.32 -9.70
CA ALA A 293 -21.65 -14.98 -10.80
C ALA A 293 -20.64 -16.05 -10.35
N MET A 294 -20.18 -15.98 -9.10
CA MET A 294 -19.11 -16.85 -8.58
C MET A 294 -19.67 -18.06 -7.84
N SER A 295 -19.97 -19.13 -8.59
CA SER A 295 -20.52 -20.39 -8.05
C SER A 295 -19.68 -21.00 -6.92
N SER A 296 -18.35 -20.81 -6.94
CA SER A 296 -17.42 -21.27 -5.90
C SER A 296 -17.61 -20.60 -4.53
N LEU A 297 -18.33 -19.47 -4.47
CA LEU A 297 -18.62 -18.72 -3.24
C LEU A 297 -20.06 -18.90 -2.77
N HIS A 298 -20.92 -19.60 -3.50
CA HIS A 298 -22.34 -19.77 -3.12
C HIS A 298 -22.50 -20.53 -1.80
N ALA A 299 -21.57 -21.42 -1.44
CA ALA A 299 -21.58 -22.13 -0.15
C ALA A 299 -21.41 -21.19 1.07
N GLU A 300 -20.88 -19.99 0.86
CA GLU A 300 -20.69 -18.95 1.87
C GLU A 300 -21.89 -18.01 1.98
N VAL A 301 -22.95 -18.23 1.17
CA VAL A 301 -24.14 -17.39 1.11
C VAL A 301 -25.35 -18.21 1.55
N GLN A 302 -25.98 -17.82 2.65
CA GLN A 302 -27.08 -18.58 3.26
C GLN A 302 -28.32 -17.68 3.40
N VAL A 303 -29.43 -18.09 2.79
CA VAL A 303 -30.73 -17.44 2.98
C VAL A 303 -31.28 -17.85 4.35
N LYS A 304 -31.69 -16.87 5.15
CA LYS A 304 -32.31 -17.09 6.46
C LYS A 304 -33.83 -17.17 6.35
N GLU A 305 -34.46 -17.77 7.35
CA GLU A 305 -35.92 -17.94 7.43
C GLU A 305 -36.69 -16.60 7.52
N ASP A 306 -36.04 -15.55 8.03
CA ASP A 306 -36.57 -14.18 8.11
C ASP A 306 -36.54 -13.43 6.76
N GLY A 307 -36.09 -14.10 5.69
CA GLY A 307 -35.95 -13.53 4.36
C GLY A 307 -34.68 -12.71 4.13
N ASN A 308 -33.82 -12.55 5.15
CA ASN A 308 -32.51 -11.93 5.03
C ASN A 308 -31.46 -12.91 4.47
N ILE A 309 -30.27 -12.39 4.13
CA ILE A 309 -29.17 -13.21 3.60
C ILE A 309 -27.93 -13.06 4.45
N LYS A 310 -27.34 -14.17 4.86
CA LYS A 310 -26.05 -14.22 5.53
C LYS A 310 -24.96 -14.40 4.48
N ILE A 311 -23.98 -13.49 4.49
CA ILE A 311 -22.78 -13.55 3.66
C ILE A 311 -21.59 -13.86 4.58
N GLY A 312 -20.98 -15.02 4.39
CA GLY A 312 -19.78 -15.45 5.11
C GLY A 312 -18.56 -14.61 4.77
N ARG A 313 -17.56 -14.58 5.66
CA ARG A 313 -16.35 -13.76 5.54
C ARG A 313 -15.62 -13.98 4.21
N LYS A 314 -15.61 -15.23 3.71
CA LYS A 314 -14.94 -15.56 2.44
C LYS A 314 -15.66 -14.95 1.25
N ALA A 315 -17.00 -15.05 1.18
CA ALA A 315 -17.79 -14.34 0.17
C ALA A 315 -17.70 -12.82 0.32
N LEU A 316 -17.68 -12.31 1.55
CA LEU A 316 -17.53 -10.89 1.83
C LEU A 316 -16.17 -10.33 1.39
N SER A 317 -15.15 -11.18 1.28
CA SER A 317 -13.81 -10.82 0.77
C SER A 317 -13.71 -10.90 -0.76
N PHE A 318 -14.84 -11.04 -1.47
CA PHE A 318 -14.85 -11.08 -2.93
C PHE A 318 -14.47 -9.72 -3.52
N GLY A 319 -13.41 -9.70 -4.33
CA GLY A 319 -12.96 -8.53 -5.09
C GLY A 319 -12.32 -7.39 -4.27
N ALA A 320 -12.42 -7.40 -2.94
CA ALA A 320 -11.84 -6.41 -2.03
C ALA A 320 -11.73 -6.97 -0.60
N ALA A 321 -11.13 -6.22 0.33
CA ALA A 321 -11.11 -6.60 1.73
C ALA A 321 -12.53 -6.69 2.31
N ALA A 322 -12.78 -7.69 3.17
CA ALA A 322 -14.08 -7.87 3.82
C ALA A 322 -14.57 -6.64 4.59
N THR A 323 -13.65 -5.84 5.13
CA THR A 323 -13.94 -4.56 5.80
C THR A 323 -14.53 -3.53 4.85
N ASP A 324 -14.00 -3.46 3.63
CA ASP A 324 -14.41 -2.47 2.63
C ASP A 324 -15.78 -2.82 2.05
N ASN A 325 -16.00 -4.10 1.75
CA ASN A 325 -17.30 -4.59 1.28
C ASN A 325 -18.36 -4.51 2.38
N TYR A 326 -18.00 -4.78 3.64
CA TYR A 326 -18.87 -4.53 4.78
C TYR A 326 -19.27 -3.06 4.87
N GLN A 327 -18.29 -2.15 4.81
CA GLN A 327 -18.53 -0.71 4.92
C GLN A 327 -19.42 -0.21 3.78
N MET A 328 -19.17 -0.67 2.55
CA MET A 328 -20.01 -0.36 1.38
C MET A 328 -21.46 -0.82 1.57
N LEU A 329 -21.69 -2.05 2.02
CA LEU A 329 -23.04 -2.57 2.27
C LEU A 329 -23.72 -1.83 3.42
N TYR A 330 -22.96 -1.46 4.46
CA TYR A 330 -23.45 -0.71 5.61
C TYR A 330 -23.88 0.71 5.22
N GLU A 331 -23.05 1.43 4.45
CA GLU A 331 -23.34 2.77 3.93
C GLU A 331 -24.51 2.77 2.94
N ALA A 332 -24.72 1.68 2.21
CA ALA A 332 -25.87 1.48 1.35
C ALA A 332 -27.17 1.14 2.13
N GLY A 333 -27.12 1.02 3.46
CA GLY A 333 -28.27 0.64 4.28
C GLY A 333 -28.72 -0.80 4.08
N LEU A 334 -27.81 -1.68 3.63
CA LEU A 334 -28.10 -3.06 3.28
C LEU A 334 -27.71 -4.07 4.37
N VAL A 335 -27.03 -3.62 5.43
CA VAL A 335 -26.62 -4.46 6.57
C VAL A 335 -27.67 -4.39 7.68
N VAL A 336 -28.16 -5.55 8.09
CA VAL A 336 -29.05 -5.70 9.26
C VAL A 336 -28.23 -5.86 10.53
N GLN A 337 -27.26 -6.76 10.52
CA GLN A 337 -26.39 -6.99 11.67
C GLN A 337 -25.05 -7.62 11.25
N LYS A 338 -23.99 -7.29 11.99
CA LYS A 338 -22.70 -8.00 11.92
C LYS A 338 -22.79 -9.27 12.77
N VAL A 339 -22.30 -10.38 12.25
CA VAL A 339 -22.30 -11.67 12.96
C VAL A 339 -20.91 -12.28 12.95
N GLU A 340 -20.65 -13.22 13.85
CA GLU A 340 -19.40 -13.96 13.82
C GLU A 340 -19.21 -14.66 12.47
N GLY A 341 -18.04 -14.43 11.86
CA GLY A 341 -17.71 -15.01 10.56
C GLY A 341 -18.46 -14.44 9.36
N GLY A 342 -19.19 -13.31 9.46
CA GLY A 342 -19.87 -12.72 8.31
C GLY A 342 -20.77 -11.51 8.60
N VAL A 343 -21.73 -11.27 7.71
CA VAL A 343 -22.72 -10.20 7.83
C VAL A 343 -24.10 -10.70 7.42
N VAL A 344 -25.15 -10.21 8.08
CA VAL A 344 -26.54 -10.44 7.69
C VAL A 344 -27.04 -9.18 6.99
N CYS A 345 -27.48 -9.35 5.75
CA CYS A 345 -27.96 -8.29 4.88
C CYS A 345 -29.46 -8.40 4.64
N THR A 346 -30.07 -7.30 4.23
CA THR A 346 -31.52 -7.18 4.03
C THR A 346 -32.05 -8.12 2.95
N ALA A 347 -33.37 -8.37 2.96
CA ALA A 347 -34.06 -9.10 1.90
C ALA A 347 -33.82 -8.53 0.47
N ARG A 348 -33.53 -7.22 0.34
CA ARG A 348 -33.16 -6.59 -0.93
C ARG A 348 -31.86 -7.16 -1.52
N VAL A 349 -30.89 -7.49 -0.66
CA VAL A 349 -29.63 -8.13 -1.09
C VAL A 349 -29.89 -9.56 -1.55
N ARG A 350 -30.78 -10.28 -0.84
CA ARG A 350 -31.21 -11.62 -1.25
C ARG A 350 -31.85 -11.60 -2.64
N GLU A 351 -32.80 -10.71 -2.86
CA GLU A 351 -33.52 -10.60 -4.15
C GLU A 351 -32.56 -10.24 -5.29
N ALA A 352 -31.66 -9.28 -5.08
CA ALA A 352 -30.65 -8.92 -6.07
C ALA A 352 -29.69 -10.10 -6.37
N PHE A 353 -29.29 -10.86 -5.34
CA PHE A 353 -28.41 -12.01 -5.49
C PHE A 353 -29.09 -13.16 -6.25
N GLU A 354 -30.33 -13.53 -5.89
CA GLU A 354 -31.06 -14.61 -6.55
C GLU A 354 -31.48 -14.24 -7.99
N THR A 355 -31.85 -12.98 -8.23
CA THR A 355 -32.14 -12.47 -9.58
C THR A 355 -30.90 -12.58 -10.47
N ALA A 356 -29.75 -12.05 -10.00
CA ALA A 356 -28.50 -12.12 -10.74
C ALA A 356 -28.01 -13.56 -10.97
N LYS A 357 -28.25 -14.46 -10.02
CA LYS A 357 -27.95 -15.90 -10.14
C LYS A 357 -28.88 -16.60 -11.13
N GLY A 358 -30.14 -16.18 -11.22
CA GLY A 358 -31.13 -16.67 -12.17
C GLY A 358 -30.83 -16.25 -13.61
N ASP A 359 -30.40 -15.01 -13.81
CA ASP A 359 -30.04 -14.45 -15.13
C ASP A 359 -28.79 -15.11 -15.75
N MET A 360 -28.02 -15.87 -14.96
CA MET A 360 -26.77 -16.53 -15.35
C MET A 360 -26.91 -18.05 -15.55
N LYS A 361 -28.11 -18.61 -15.40
CA LYS A 361 -28.45 -19.98 -15.79
C LYS A 361 -29.05 -19.98 -17.18
#